data_AF-A0AAV4HV93-F1
#
_entry.id   AF-A0AAV4HV93-F1
#
_cell.length_a   1.000
_cell.length_b   1.000
_cell.length_c   1.000
_cell.angle_alpha   90.00
_cell.angle_beta   90.00
_cell.angle_gamma   90.00
#
_symmetry.space_group_name_H-M   'P 1'
#
loop_
_entity.id
_entity.type
_entity.pdbx_description
1 polymer ?
#
loop_
_entity_poly.entity_id
_entity_poly.type
_entity_poly.pdbx_seq_one_letter_code
_entity_poly.pdbx_strand_id
1 'polypeptide(L)'
;MPITERYPPVVHLQIHLENFQRNYFKENTAQQVANAAPQATTLTSYFHLCATDAFAQNVLYVDIPKYYTWGASKKTWQRRKRGRQVEVGVYEAAAIGRIYTISPKQGDCFYLRLLLLSIPGPTSFQMLRTVNGTTHESYRDACLALGLLEDDNIHRQTLQVACISQSPQQLRNLFAILLTQICPSNPKELWEEFCHEMSGDYPYQTDVTEEAAKNMALII
;
A
#
# COMPACT_ATOMS: atom_id res chain seq x y z
N MET A 1 4.49 7.38 -41.42
CA MET A 1 4.02 7.51 -40.02
C MET A 1 4.94 6.69 -39.13
N PRO A 2 5.52 7.24 -38.05
CA PRO A 2 6.31 6.42 -37.12
C PRO A 2 5.38 5.47 -36.36
N ILE A 3 5.77 4.20 -36.29
CA ILE A 3 4.99 3.07 -35.73
C ILE A 3 4.91 3.10 -34.18
N THR A 4 5.45 4.12 -33.51
CA THR A 4 5.75 4.08 -32.06
C THR A 4 5.02 5.10 -31.19
N GLU A 5 4.08 5.90 -31.71
CA GLU A 5 3.23 6.72 -30.83
C GLU A 5 2.03 5.90 -30.32
N ARG A 6 2.22 5.29 -29.15
CA ARG A 6 1.09 4.71 -28.39
C ARG A 6 0.25 5.85 -27.83
N TYR A 7 -0.97 6.01 -28.35
CA TYR A 7 -1.97 6.91 -27.83
C TYR A 7 -3.00 6.13 -26.99
N PRO A 8 -3.37 6.61 -25.79
CA PRO A 8 -2.79 7.76 -25.11
C PRO A 8 -1.38 7.47 -24.55
N PRO A 9 -0.55 8.50 -24.32
CA PRO A 9 0.75 8.35 -23.68
C PRO A 9 0.60 7.76 -22.28
N VAL A 10 1.51 6.85 -21.94
CA VAL A 10 1.58 6.19 -20.63
C VAL A 10 2.72 6.81 -19.83
N VAL A 11 2.43 7.29 -18.62
CA VAL A 11 3.42 7.82 -17.68
C VAL A 11 3.56 6.86 -16.52
N HIS A 12 4.78 6.36 -16.28
CA HIS A 12 5.05 5.48 -15.16
C HIS A 12 5.15 6.28 -13.85
N LEU A 13 4.33 5.87 -12.88
CA LEU A 13 4.25 6.47 -11.57
C LEU A 13 4.95 5.56 -10.55
N GLN A 14 5.94 6.11 -9.87
CA GLN A 14 6.72 5.39 -8.85
C GLN A 14 5.91 5.30 -7.56
N ILE A 15 6.07 4.18 -6.85
CA ILE A 15 5.60 3.99 -5.48
C ILE A 15 6.76 3.38 -4.70
N HIS A 16 7.00 3.92 -3.52
CA HIS A 16 7.99 3.47 -2.55
C HIS A 16 7.62 4.04 -1.19
N LEU A 17 8.10 3.41 -0.12
CA LEU A 17 7.96 3.97 1.23
C LEU A 17 8.88 5.19 1.40
N GLU A 18 8.64 5.96 2.45
CA GLU A 18 9.47 7.12 2.80
C GLU A 18 10.92 6.70 2.99
N ASN A 19 11.84 7.33 2.27
CA ASN A 19 13.28 7.00 2.25
C ASN A 19 13.67 5.63 1.64
N PHE A 20 12.72 4.91 1.04
CA PHE A 20 12.98 3.66 0.30
C PHE A 20 12.95 3.87 -1.23
N GLN A 21 13.37 5.04 -1.71
CA GLN A 21 13.49 5.31 -3.14
C GLN A 21 14.50 4.36 -3.79
N ARG A 22 14.18 3.84 -4.98
CA ARG A 22 15.13 3.07 -5.78
C ARG A 22 16.18 3.99 -6.38
N ASN A 23 17.45 3.80 -6.01
CA ASN A 23 18.60 4.45 -6.62
C ASN A 23 19.34 3.47 -7.54
N TYR A 24 19.87 3.99 -8.64
CA TYR A 24 20.73 3.23 -9.56
C TYR A 24 22.15 3.76 -9.43
N PHE A 25 23.12 2.87 -9.27
CA PHE A 25 24.53 3.19 -9.18
C PHE A 25 25.34 2.21 -10.03
N LYS A 26 26.56 2.60 -10.36
CA LYS A 26 27.58 1.71 -10.91
C LYS A 26 28.49 1.27 -9.76
N GLU A 27 29.24 0.20 -9.93
CA GLU A 27 30.12 -0.33 -8.87
C GLU A 27 31.01 0.75 -8.23
N ASN A 28 31.54 1.67 -9.05
CA ASN A 28 32.41 2.75 -8.59
C ASN A 28 31.67 3.98 -8.01
N THR A 29 30.34 4.04 -8.09
CA THR A 29 29.55 5.18 -7.57
C THR A 29 28.62 4.82 -6.41
N ALA A 30 28.63 3.56 -5.95
CA ALA A 30 27.74 3.07 -4.89
C ALA A 30 27.81 3.93 -3.62
N GLN A 31 29.02 4.17 -3.10
CA GLN A 31 29.24 4.98 -1.89
C GLN A 31 28.73 6.42 -2.05
N GLN A 32 28.97 7.02 -3.23
CA GLN A 32 28.55 8.38 -3.52
C GLN A 32 27.03 8.49 -3.59
N VAL A 33 26.38 7.52 -4.23
CA VAL A 33 24.92 7.47 -4.35
C VAL A 33 24.26 7.19 -3.00
N ALA A 34 24.86 6.34 -2.16
CA ALA A 34 24.37 6.07 -0.80
C ALA A 34 24.45 7.30 0.11
N ASN A 35 25.48 8.14 -0.05
CA ASN A 35 25.68 9.34 0.75
C ASN A 35 24.95 10.58 0.20
N ALA A 36 24.36 10.48 -1.00
CA ALA A 36 23.63 11.59 -1.61
C ALA A 36 22.22 11.71 -1.02
N ALA A 37 21.67 12.93 -1.06
CA ALA A 37 20.27 13.15 -0.73
C ALA A 37 19.35 12.33 -1.66
N PRO A 38 18.21 11.80 -1.16
CA PRO A 38 17.28 11.04 -1.98
C PRO A 38 16.82 11.84 -3.20
N GLN A 39 16.85 11.20 -4.38
CA GLN A 39 16.38 11.86 -5.60
C GLN A 39 14.85 12.03 -5.58
N ALA A 40 14.38 13.15 -6.11
CA ALA A 40 12.96 13.37 -6.32
C ALA A 40 12.38 12.34 -7.31
N THR A 41 11.29 11.70 -6.90
CA THR A 41 10.54 10.74 -7.69
C THR A 41 9.24 11.37 -8.19
N THR A 42 8.52 10.68 -9.06
CA THR A 42 7.16 11.10 -9.46
C THR A 42 6.22 11.24 -8.26
N LEU A 43 6.41 10.42 -7.21
CA LEU A 43 5.61 10.43 -5.99
C LEU A 43 5.96 11.60 -5.07
N THR A 44 7.24 11.80 -4.73
CA THR A 44 7.63 12.92 -3.85
C THR A 44 7.36 14.27 -4.51
N SER A 45 7.51 14.34 -5.84
CA SER A 45 7.18 15.54 -6.61
C SER A 45 5.68 15.78 -6.71
N TYR A 46 4.86 14.72 -6.66
CA TYR A 46 3.41 14.85 -6.56
C TYR A 46 3.01 15.45 -5.21
N PHE A 47 3.61 14.99 -4.10
CA PHE A 47 3.38 15.61 -2.79
C PHE A 47 3.74 17.10 -2.76
N HIS A 48 4.89 17.46 -3.32
CA HIS A 48 5.29 18.86 -3.43
C HIS A 48 4.34 19.68 -4.32
N LEU A 49 3.86 19.09 -5.43
CA LEU A 49 2.88 19.72 -6.29
C LEU A 49 1.57 19.97 -5.52
N CYS A 50 1.07 19.00 -4.77
CA CYS A 50 -0.16 19.16 -3.98
C CYS A 50 -0.01 20.24 -2.90
N ALA A 51 1.19 20.41 -2.34
CA ALA A 51 1.46 21.47 -1.37
C ALA A 51 1.47 22.88 -2.00
N THR A 52 1.66 23.00 -3.31
CA THR A 52 1.92 24.29 -3.98
C THR A 52 0.90 24.67 -5.06
N ASP A 53 0.09 23.73 -5.55
CA ASP A 53 -0.91 23.93 -6.58
C ASP A 53 -2.30 23.48 -6.08
N ALA A 54 -3.22 24.44 -5.95
CA ALA A 54 -4.57 24.21 -5.45
C ALA A 54 -5.39 23.24 -6.31
N PHE A 55 -5.14 23.18 -7.62
CA PHE A 55 -5.82 22.21 -8.48
C PHE A 55 -5.35 20.79 -8.15
N ALA A 56 -4.04 20.59 -7.98
CA ALA A 56 -3.46 19.28 -7.68
C ALA A 56 -3.93 18.70 -6.33
N GLN A 57 -4.32 19.54 -5.37
CA GLN A 57 -4.91 19.10 -4.09
C GLN A 57 -6.20 18.28 -4.25
N ASN A 58 -6.85 18.35 -5.43
CA ASN A 58 -8.09 17.65 -5.72
C ASN A 58 -7.92 16.56 -6.78
N VAL A 59 -6.69 16.19 -7.12
CA VAL A 59 -6.38 15.21 -8.18
C VAL A 59 -5.75 13.97 -7.55
N LEU A 60 -6.18 12.79 -7.97
CA LEU A 60 -5.56 11.52 -7.59
C LEU A 60 -4.19 11.35 -8.27
N TYR A 61 -3.27 10.64 -7.62
CA TYR A 61 -1.92 10.44 -8.16
C TYR A 61 -1.93 9.82 -9.56
N VAL A 62 -2.82 8.85 -9.80
CA VAL A 62 -3.00 8.16 -11.09
C VAL A 62 -3.50 9.08 -12.21
N ASP A 63 -4.19 10.16 -11.85
CA ASP A 63 -4.79 11.12 -12.78
C ASP A 63 -3.90 12.34 -13.05
N ILE A 64 -2.85 12.55 -12.27
CA ILE A 64 -1.91 13.67 -12.46
C ILE A 64 -1.40 13.77 -13.90
N PRO A 65 -1.03 12.68 -14.60
CA PRO A 65 -0.61 12.75 -16.00
C PRO A 65 -1.64 13.36 -16.96
N LYS A 66 -2.94 13.36 -16.63
CA LYS A 66 -3.99 14.00 -17.45
C LYS A 66 -3.84 15.51 -17.49
N TYR A 67 -3.31 16.11 -16.42
CA TYR A 67 -3.23 17.57 -16.24
C TYR A 67 -1.79 18.10 -16.22
N TYR A 68 -0.83 17.25 -15.87
CA TYR A 68 0.57 17.60 -15.73
C TYR A 68 1.47 16.68 -16.57
N THR A 69 2.61 17.21 -17.02
CA THR A 69 3.67 16.45 -17.69
C THR A 69 4.88 16.32 -16.77
N TRP A 70 5.50 15.14 -16.76
CA TRP A 70 6.70 14.88 -15.98
C TRP A 70 7.95 15.47 -16.66
N GLY A 71 8.58 16.46 -16.02
CA GLY A 71 9.84 17.04 -16.46
C GLY A 71 11.03 16.25 -15.92
N ALA A 72 11.47 15.20 -16.62
CA ALA A 72 12.49 14.27 -16.12
C ALA A 72 13.84 14.91 -15.71
N SER A 73 14.25 15.99 -16.38
CA SER A 73 15.48 16.74 -16.05
C SER A 73 15.36 17.50 -14.72
N LYS A 74 14.23 18.15 -14.48
CA LYS A 74 13.97 18.90 -13.24
C LYS A 74 13.31 18.07 -12.15
N LYS A 75 12.91 16.84 -12.46
CA LYS A 75 12.14 15.92 -11.60
C LYS A 75 10.92 16.62 -10.99
N THR A 76 10.13 17.30 -11.82
CA THR A 76 8.95 18.06 -11.38
C THR A 76 7.77 17.86 -12.33
N TRP A 77 6.57 17.98 -11.78
CA TRP A 77 5.33 18.04 -12.55
C TRP A 77 5.08 19.44 -13.07
N GLN A 78 4.73 19.57 -14.34
CA GLN A 78 4.48 20.86 -15.00
C GLN A 78 3.08 20.86 -15.61
N ARG A 79 2.32 21.93 -15.43
CA ARG A 79 0.98 22.07 -16.03
C ARG A 79 1.04 21.86 -17.54
N ARG A 80 0.08 21.10 -18.06
CA ARG A 80 -0.11 20.99 -19.51
C ARG A 80 -0.50 22.35 -20.09
N LYS A 81 -0.03 22.60 -21.31
CA LYS A 81 -0.29 23.84 -22.07
C LYS A 81 -1.26 23.63 -23.23
N ARG A 82 -1.75 22.40 -23.41
CA ARG A 82 -2.60 21.97 -24.53
C ARG A 82 -3.56 20.89 -24.04
N GLY A 83 -4.73 20.81 -24.65
CA GLY A 83 -5.80 19.88 -24.29
C GLY A 83 -7.14 20.61 -24.15
N ARG A 84 -8.12 19.93 -23.56
CA ARG A 84 -9.38 20.55 -23.15
C ARG A 84 -9.14 21.40 -21.93
N GLN A 85 -9.47 22.69 -21.98
CA GLN A 85 -9.40 23.53 -20.80
C GLN A 85 -10.54 23.15 -19.83
N VAL A 86 -10.19 22.82 -18.58
CA VAL A 86 -11.16 22.43 -17.53
C VAL A 86 -11.28 23.47 -16.43
N GLU A 87 -10.25 24.32 -16.28
CA GLU A 87 -10.24 25.49 -15.41
C GLU A 87 -9.34 26.56 -16.04
N VAL A 88 -9.39 27.80 -15.57
CA VAL A 88 -8.50 28.87 -16.02
C VAL A 88 -7.04 28.46 -15.85
N GLY A 89 -6.33 28.25 -16.97
CA GLY A 89 -4.94 27.81 -16.95
C GLY A 89 -4.71 26.34 -16.57
N VAL A 90 -5.75 25.51 -16.57
CA VAL A 90 -5.65 24.05 -16.41
C VAL A 90 -6.16 23.35 -17.67
N TYR A 91 -5.31 22.50 -18.24
CA TYR A 91 -5.61 21.74 -19.45
C TYR A 91 -5.56 20.25 -19.17
N GLU A 92 -6.61 19.55 -19.56
CA GLU A 92 -6.71 18.10 -19.54
C GLU A 92 -6.39 17.53 -20.92
N ALA A 93 -5.55 16.49 -20.97
CA ALA A 93 -5.29 15.72 -22.17
C ALA A 93 -5.30 14.23 -21.85
N ALA A 94 -5.58 13.41 -22.88
CA ALA A 94 -5.51 11.97 -22.73
C ALA A 94 -4.09 11.53 -22.34
N ALA A 95 -3.96 10.94 -21.15
CA ALA A 95 -2.73 10.34 -20.64
C ALA A 95 -3.08 9.36 -19.54
N ILE A 96 -2.35 8.24 -19.47
CA ILE A 96 -2.58 7.20 -18.47
C ILE A 96 -1.42 7.20 -17.46
N GLY A 97 -1.72 7.48 -16.20
CA GLY A 97 -0.81 7.17 -15.10
C GLY A 97 -0.80 5.68 -14.83
N ARG A 98 0.36 5.05 -14.97
CA ARG A 98 0.54 3.61 -14.72
C ARG A 98 1.41 3.40 -13.50
N ILE A 99 0.78 2.91 -12.45
CA ILE A 99 1.43 2.32 -11.28
C ILE A 99 1.69 0.85 -11.60
N TYR A 100 2.89 0.34 -11.32
CA TYR A 100 3.21 -1.08 -11.51
C TYR A 100 2.33 -1.96 -10.62
N THR A 101 2.13 -3.22 -11.02
CA THR A 101 1.42 -4.20 -10.19
C THR A 101 2.20 -4.37 -8.89
N ILE A 102 1.54 -4.02 -7.78
CA ILE A 102 2.04 -4.26 -6.42
C ILE A 102 1.13 -5.34 -5.85
N SER A 103 1.71 -6.49 -5.51
CA SER A 103 0.99 -7.61 -4.90
C SER A 103 0.65 -7.30 -3.44
N PRO A 104 -0.47 -7.80 -2.89
CA PRO A 104 -0.75 -7.75 -1.45
C PRO A 104 0.41 -8.27 -0.58
N LYS A 105 1.19 -9.24 -1.10
CA LYS A 105 2.38 -9.79 -0.44
C LYS A 105 3.51 -8.76 -0.24
N GLN A 106 3.45 -7.61 -0.90
CA GLN A 106 4.40 -6.51 -0.73
C GLN A 106 4.01 -5.55 0.41
N GLY A 107 3.04 -5.93 1.25
CA GLY A 107 2.76 -5.28 2.53
C GLY A 107 2.50 -3.78 2.40
N ASP A 108 3.29 -2.96 3.09
CA ASP A 108 3.11 -1.51 3.15
C ASP A 108 3.04 -0.83 1.78
N CYS A 109 3.78 -1.29 0.77
CA CYS A 109 3.70 -0.73 -0.58
C CYS A 109 2.33 -0.97 -1.22
N PHE A 110 1.67 -2.08 -0.92
CA PHE A 110 0.32 -2.38 -1.40
C PHE A 110 -0.70 -1.43 -0.78
N TYR A 111 -0.65 -1.26 0.54
CA TYR A 111 -1.56 -0.35 1.25
C TYR A 111 -1.30 1.12 0.85
N LEU A 112 -0.05 1.53 0.71
CA LEU A 112 0.32 2.85 0.18
C LEU A 112 -0.28 3.09 -1.21
N ARG A 113 -0.26 2.08 -2.08
CA ARG A 113 -0.90 2.16 -3.40
C ARG A 113 -2.42 2.35 -3.29
N LEU A 114 -3.09 1.63 -2.40
CA LEU A 114 -4.54 1.80 -2.20
C LEU A 114 -4.87 3.22 -1.74
N LEU A 115 -4.10 3.77 -0.80
CA LEU A 115 -4.27 5.14 -0.33
C LEU A 115 -4.04 6.17 -1.45
N LEU A 116 -3.00 6.00 -2.26
CA LEU A 116 -2.72 6.89 -3.42
C LEU A 116 -3.77 6.82 -4.54
N LEU A 117 -4.54 5.73 -4.60
CA LEU A 117 -5.67 5.57 -5.51
C LEU A 117 -6.98 6.14 -4.95
N SER A 118 -7.03 6.42 -3.65
CA SER A 118 -8.27 6.80 -2.95
C SER A 118 -8.24 8.23 -2.40
N ILE A 119 -7.05 8.74 -2.05
CA ILE A 119 -6.85 10.06 -1.44
C ILE A 119 -6.29 11.03 -2.49
N PRO A 120 -7.06 12.07 -2.88
CA PRO A 120 -6.55 13.13 -3.74
C PRO A 120 -5.64 14.07 -2.95
N GLY A 121 -4.61 14.59 -3.62
CA GLY A 121 -3.84 15.72 -3.09
C GLY A 121 -3.02 15.55 -1.79
N PRO A 122 -2.56 14.36 -1.36
CA PRO A 122 -1.75 14.26 -0.15
C PRO A 122 -0.44 15.03 -0.32
N THR A 123 0.00 15.71 0.74
CA THR A 123 1.23 16.53 0.74
C THR A 123 2.43 15.82 1.37
N SER A 124 2.23 14.63 1.93
CA SER A 124 3.30 13.82 2.55
C SER A 124 2.89 12.36 2.75
N PHE A 125 3.87 11.51 3.07
CA PHE A 125 3.63 10.13 3.49
C PHE A 125 2.79 10.04 4.79
N GLN A 126 3.00 10.97 5.72
CA GLN A 126 2.21 11.04 6.95
C GLN A 126 0.74 11.36 6.65
N MET A 127 0.47 12.31 5.75
CA MET A 127 -0.90 12.70 5.40
C MET A 127 -1.69 11.54 4.79
N LEU A 128 -1.03 10.64 4.04
CA LEU A 128 -1.66 9.41 3.54
C LEU A 128 -2.12 8.48 4.67
N ARG A 129 -1.44 8.50 5.82
CA ARG A 129 -1.83 7.74 7.02
C ARG A 129 -2.76 8.51 7.95
N THR A 130 -3.10 9.76 7.63
CA THR A 130 -4.00 10.57 8.46
C THR A 130 -5.42 10.46 7.93
N VAL A 131 -6.29 9.81 8.71
CA VAL A 131 -7.71 9.62 8.38
C VAL A 131 -8.54 10.30 9.46
N ASN A 132 -9.48 11.17 9.06
CA ASN A 132 -10.35 11.93 9.97
C ASN A 132 -9.60 12.68 11.09
N GLY A 133 -8.39 13.18 10.80
CA GLY A 133 -7.55 13.92 11.76
C GLY A 133 -6.66 13.04 12.66
N THR A 134 -6.79 11.72 12.61
CA THR A 134 -5.94 10.79 13.37
C THR A 134 -4.88 10.18 12.45
N THR A 135 -3.60 10.30 12.84
CA THR A 135 -2.50 9.65 12.12
C THR A 135 -2.34 8.21 12.60
N HIS A 136 -2.48 7.25 11.69
CA HIS A 136 -2.34 5.84 11.99
C HIS A 136 -0.88 5.36 11.92
N GLU A 137 -0.57 4.30 12.68
CA GLU A 137 0.80 3.76 12.75
C GLU A 137 1.25 3.14 11.42
N SER A 138 0.38 2.38 10.75
CA SER A 138 0.67 1.77 9.46
C SER A 138 -0.23 2.28 8.33
N TYR A 139 0.21 2.11 7.08
CA TYR A 139 -0.65 2.36 5.91
C TYR A 139 -1.86 1.44 5.87
N ARG A 140 -1.70 0.23 6.40
CA ARG A 140 -2.77 -0.75 6.50
C ARG A 140 -3.89 -0.29 7.42
N ASP A 141 -3.55 0.25 8.59
CA ASP A 141 -4.54 0.76 9.55
C ASP A 141 -5.29 1.97 8.98
N ALA A 142 -4.60 2.82 8.22
CA ALA A 142 -5.25 3.91 7.49
C ALA A 142 -6.20 3.38 6.40
N CYS A 143 -5.82 2.33 5.65
CA CYS A 143 -6.73 1.67 4.71
C CYS A 143 -7.95 1.07 5.42
N LEU A 144 -7.75 0.43 6.56
CA LEU A 144 -8.83 -0.14 7.38
C LEU A 144 -9.79 0.95 7.85
N ALA A 145 -9.26 2.05 8.39
CA ALA A 145 -10.05 3.20 8.85
C ALA A 145 -10.84 3.89 7.72
N LEU A 146 -10.32 3.85 6.48
CA LEU A 146 -11.02 4.32 5.28
C LEU A 146 -11.99 3.30 4.69
N GLY A 147 -12.06 2.08 5.23
CA GLY A 147 -12.91 1.01 4.69
C GLY A 147 -12.45 0.49 3.33
N LEU A 148 -11.15 0.55 3.03
CA LEU A 148 -10.57 0.09 1.76
C LEU A 148 -10.20 -1.39 1.75
N LEU A 149 -10.29 -2.08 2.89
CA LEU A 149 -9.97 -3.49 3.05
C LEU A 149 -11.27 -4.30 3.16
N GLU A 150 -11.27 -5.53 2.61
CA GLU A 150 -12.41 -6.44 2.71
C GLU A 150 -12.65 -6.88 4.16
N ASP A 151 -13.89 -7.14 4.53
CA ASP A 151 -14.24 -7.60 5.86
C ASP A 151 -13.81 -9.06 6.07
N ASP A 152 -13.13 -9.35 7.18
CA ASP A 152 -12.69 -10.68 7.57
C ASP A 152 -13.83 -11.61 8.05
N ASN A 153 -15.08 -11.14 8.01
CA ASN A 153 -16.24 -11.92 8.41
C ASN A 153 -16.31 -13.31 7.78
N ILE A 154 -15.92 -13.47 6.50
CA ILE A 154 -15.90 -14.79 5.87
C ILE A 154 -14.83 -15.68 6.50
N HIS A 155 -13.65 -15.14 6.83
CA HIS A 155 -12.58 -15.86 7.50
C HIS A 155 -12.97 -16.26 8.91
N ARG A 156 -13.61 -15.34 9.64
CA ARG A 156 -14.17 -15.57 10.98
C ARG A 156 -15.19 -16.69 10.96
N GLN A 157 -16.18 -16.62 10.07
CA GLN A 157 -17.20 -17.68 9.91
C GLN A 157 -16.56 -19.02 9.55
N THR A 158 -15.56 -19.02 8.68
CA THR A 158 -14.82 -20.24 8.30
C THR A 158 -14.12 -20.86 9.50
N LEU A 159 -13.44 -20.06 10.33
CA LEU A 159 -12.79 -20.53 11.56
C LEU A 159 -13.82 -21.02 12.59
N GLN A 160 -14.93 -20.32 12.79
CA GLN A 160 -16.01 -20.74 13.68
C GLN A 160 -16.56 -22.12 13.32
N VAL A 161 -16.80 -22.38 12.02
CA VAL A 161 -17.26 -23.70 11.55
C VAL A 161 -16.18 -24.77 11.76
N ALA A 162 -14.92 -24.42 11.52
CA ALA A 162 -13.81 -25.35 11.73
C ALA A 162 -13.66 -25.73 13.21
N CYS A 163 -13.84 -24.80 14.15
CA CYS A 163 -13.74 -25.06 15.59
C CYS A 163 -14.71 -26.16 16.08
N ILE A 164 -15.83 -26.34 15.40
CA ILE A 164 -16.83 -27.36 15.76
C ILE A 164 -16.40 -28.78 15.32
N SER A 165 -15.55 -28.89 14.29
CA SER A 165 -15.30 -30.16 13.59
C SER A 165 -13.84 -30.57 13.43
N GLN A 166 -12.89 -29.68 13.71
CA GLN A 166 -11.46 -29.87 13.44
C GLN A 166 -10.65 -29.93 14.74
N SER A 167 -9.51 -30.60 14.70
CA SER A 167 -8.56 -30.61 15.82
C SER A 167 -7.80 -29.27 15.92
N PRO A 168 -7.25 -28.91 17.10
CA PRO A 168 -6.41 -27.72 17.26
C PRO A 168 -5.28 -27.61 16.23
N GLN A 169 -4.62 -28.73 15.88
CA GLN A 169 -3.59 -28.76 14.84
C GLN A 169 -4.14 -28.41 13.45
N GLN A 170 -5.32 -28.91 13.09
CA GLN A 170 -5.97 -28.57 11.83
C GLN A 170 -6.42 -27.10 11.79
N LEU A 171 -6.83 -26.54 12.93
CA LEU A 171 -7.15 -25.11 13.05
C LEU A 171 -5.91 -24.24 12.84
N ARG A 172 -4.75 -24.60 13.43
CA ARG A 172 -3.47 -23.91 13.17
C ARG A 172 -3.09 -23.95 11.69
N ASN A 173 -3.26 -25.09 11.03
CA ASN A 173 -2.99 -25.23 9.59
C ASN A 173 -3.94 -24.35 8.74
N LEU A 174 -5.23 -24.34 9.06
CA LEU A 174 -6.21 -23.50 8.37
C LEU A 174 -5.86 -22.01 8.54
N PHE A 175 -5.52 -21.60 9.76
CA PHE A 175 -5.08 -20.23 10.04
C PHE A 175 -3.82 -19.86 9.24
N ALA A 176 -2.83 -20.75 9.15
CA ALA A 176 -1.64 -20.56 8.32
C ALA A 176 -1.98 -20.37 6.83
N ILE A 177 -2.96 -21.13 6.30
CA ILE A 177 -3.45 -20.96 4.92
C ILE A 177 -4.11 -19.58 4.74
N LEU A 178 -4.97 -19.16 5.68
CA LEU A 178 -5.60 -17.84 5.64
C LEU A 178 -4.54 -16.73 5.59
N LEU A 179 -3.53 -16.79 6.47
CA LEU A 179 -2.43 -15.82 6.51
C LEU A 179 -1.62 -15.75 5.21
N THR A 180 -1.31 -16.91 4.62
CA THR A 180 -0.36 -16.99 3.50
C THR A 180 -1.01 -16.83 2.12
N GLN A 181 -2.27 -17.23 1.97
CA GLN A 181 -2.98 -17.22 0.68
C GLN A 181 -3.98 -16.10 0.56
N ILE A 182 -4.69 -15.79 1.65
CA ILE A 182 -5.81 -14.84 1.61
C ILE A 182 -5.41 -13.48 2.17
N CYS A 183 -4.46 -13.44 3.11
CA CYS A 183 -3.95 -12.22 3.73
C CYS A 183 -5.09 -11.37 4.35
N PRO A 184 -5.73 -11.86 5.42
CA PRO A 184 -6.88 -11.20 6.05
C PRO A 184 -6.61 -9.74 6.45
N SER A 185 -7.68 -8.97 6.55
CA SER A 185 -7.71 -7.54 6.85
C SER A 185 -7.48 -7.19 8.32
N ASN A 186 -7.44 -8.16 9.23
CA ASN A 186 -6.94 -8.08 10.60
C ASN A 186 -6.57 -9.48 11.15
N PRO A 187 -5.40 -10.04 10.78
CA PRO A 187 -4.97 -11.36 11.25
C PRO A 187 -4.79 -11.41 12.76
N LYS A 188 -4.47 -10.27 13.40
CA LYS A 188 -4.27 -10.18 14.84
C LYS A 188 -5.58 -10.38 15.58
N GLU A 189 -6.64 -9.70 15.15
CA GLU A 189 -7.97 -9.85 15.74
C GLU A 189 -8.51 -11.27 15.54
N LEU A 190 -8.33 -11.86 14.35
CA LEU A 190 -8.66 -13.28 14.13
C LEU A 190 -7.84 -14.21 15.04
N TRP A 191 -6.56 -13.96 15.23
CA TRP A 191 -5.74 -14.74 16.16
C TRP A 191 -6.27 -14.62 17.59
N GLU A 192 -6.49 -13.40 18.07
CA GLU A 192 -6.99 -13.14 19.43
C GLU A 192 -8.34 -13.84 19.68
N GLU A 193 -9.21 -13.91 18.66
CA GLU A 193 -10.50 -14.58 18.74
C GLU A 193 -10.41 -16.11 18.84
N PHE A 194 -9.48 -16.76 18.13
CA PHE A 194 -9.44 -18.24 18.00
C PHE A 194 -8.20 -18.91 18.63
N CYS A 195 -7.31 -18.15 19.29
CA CYS A 195 -6.06 -18.68 19.83
C CYS A 195 -6.25 -19.78 20.87
N HIS A 196 -7.35 -19.74 21.64
CA HIS A 196 -7.63 -20.72 22.67
C HIS A 196 -7.91 -22.10 22.05
N GLU A 197 -8.81 -22.16 21.08
CA GLU A 197 -9.17 -23.36 20.31
C GLU A 197 -7.96 -23.92 19.56
N MET A 198 -7.14 -23.04 18.99
CA MET A 198 -5.90 -23.42 18.30
C MET A 198 -4.83 -23.96 19.24
N SER A 199 -4.88 -23.66 20.54
CA SER A 199 -3.89 -24.09 21.53
C SER A 199 -4.36 -25.27 22.40
N GLY A 200 -5.59 -25.76 22.19
CA GLY A 200 -6.27 -26.68 23.10
C GLY A 200 -5.61 -28.05 23.29
N ASP A 201 -4.66 -28.45 22.44
CA ASP A 201 -3.92 -29.71 22.51
C ASP A 201 -2.62 -29.63 23.35
N TYR A 202 -2.04 -28.45 23.54
CA TYR A 202 -0.75 -28.29 24.24
C TYR A 202 -0.78 -28.59 25.75
N PRO A 203 -1.80 -28.20 26.53
CA PRO A 203 -1.86 -28.51 27.96
C PRO A 203 -1.92 -30.02 28.25
N TYR A 204 -2.41 -30.82 27.30
CA TYR A 204 -2.51 -32.27 27.43
C TYR A 204 -1.26 -33.02 26.95
N GLN A 205 -0.40 -32.35 26.18
CA GLN A 205 0.83 -32.93 25.62
C GLN A 205 2.08 -32.57 26.43
N THR A 206 2.01 -31.54 27.28
CA THR A 206 3.12 -31.01 28.08
C THR A 206 2.57 -30.19 29.27
N ASP A 207 3.21 -30.24 30.45
CA ASP A 207 2.87 -29.45 31.65
C ASP A 207 3.21 -27.95 31.45
N VAL A 208 2.54 -27.29 30.50
CA VAL A 208 2.82 -25.90 30.13
C VAL A 208 1.63 -25.01 30.46
N THR A 209 1.92 -23.79 30.89
CA THR A 209 0.91 -22.77 31.18
C THR A 209 0.17 -22.35 29.91
N GLU A 210 -1.06 -21.88 30.04
CA GLU A 210 -1.91 -21.43 28.92
C GLU A 210 -1.22 -20.35 28.05
N GLU A 211 -0.48 -19.44 28.69
CA GLU A 211 0.31 -18.40 28.02
C GLU A 211 1.41 -19.01 27.12
N ALA A 212 2.07 -20.05 27.61
CA ALA A 212 3.11 -20.74 26.86
C ALA A 212 2.52 -21.64 25.76
N ALA A 213 1.34 -22.23 25.97
CA ALA A 213 0.60 -22.96 24.94
C ALA A 213 0.21 -22.04 23.76
N LYS A 214 -0.27 -20.82 24.04
CA LYS A 214 -0.55 -19.80 23.01
C LYS A 214 0.72 -19.39 22.25
N ASN A 215 1.84 -19.23 22.94
CA ASN A 215 3.13 -18.94 22.31
C ASN A 215 3.65 -20.09 21.45
N MET A 216 3.42 -21.35 21.85
CA MET A 216 3.76 -22.52 21.02
C MET A 216 2.87 -22.61 19.78
N ALA A 217 1.58 -22.26 19.89
CA ALA A 217 0.65 -22.23 18.76
C ALA A 217 0.99 -21.13 17.73
N LEU A 218 1.75 -20.10 18.11
CA LEU A 218 2.31 -19.08 17.20
C LEU A 218 3.53 -19.59 16.40
N ILE A 219 4.18 -20.67 16.86
CA ILE A 219 5.30 -21.32 16.17
C ILE A 219 4.69 -22.40 15.26
N ILE A 220 4.28 -21.98 14.07
CA ILE A 220 3.91 -22.91 12.97
C ILE A 220 5.17 -23.62 12.49
#